data_AF-A0A2D6RFN9-F1
#
_entry.id   AF-A0A2D6RFN9-F1
#
_cell.length_a   1.000
_cell.length_b   1.000
_cell.length_c   1.000
_cell.angle_alpha   90.00
_cell.angle_beta   90.00
_cell.angle_gamma   90.00
#
_symmetry.space_group_name_H-M   'P 1'
#
loop_
_entity.id
_entity.type
_entity.pdbx_description
1 polymer ?
#
loop_
_entity_poly.entity_id
_entity_poly.type
_entity_poly.pdbx_seq_one_letter_code
_entity_poly.pdbx_strand_id
1 'polypeptide(L)'
;MAGQKARPFKDKQEQGSSKRAADAQGHSDNTGVEGTHSFYQTFKITTFKNQKVLEHPDNPSGVVFGNDIFYRDGKGAPAATISIYNISEQADPKEDVDLRDKGSYQFSSRLDISNMTDIEAPTVKAGSFDSRSAIEGRADVVSLKGTEFVQIRAGGARYNSRGKKINAPGEIHIVSIGQGKAQPVVLGKNFIQFAKSLTERVEDLTSTLQKMHTEILSLKAALVTHIHISAFPVSPSPDLLAGIVAGSVNDCVTMCNTFAETSNNIFGKMNHLEPASKKYLLSKTVKVN
;
A
#
# COMPACT_ATOMS: atom_id res chain seq x y z
N MET A 1 -45.03 63.09 27.16
CA MET A 1 -44.01 63.77 26.34
C MET A 1 -42.69 63.74 27.09
N ALA A 2 -41.78 62.86 26.71
CA ALA A 2 -40.38 62.91 27.11
C ALA A 2 -39.57 62.09 26.08
N GLY A 3 -38.98 62.78 25.11
CA GLY A 3 -38.05 62.18 24.17
C GLY A 3 -36.66 62.08 24.80
N GLN A 4 -35.99 60.95 24.62
CA GLN A 4 -34.55 60.83 24.85
C GLN A 4 -33.83 60.58 23.52
N LYS A 5 -32.99 61.55 23.19
CA LYS A 5 -32.12 61.62 22.01
C LYS A 5 -30.97 60.63 22.11
N ALA A 6 -30.64 60.06 20.95
CA ALA A 6 -29.46 59.26 20.67
C ALA A 6 -28.13 60.02 20.95
N ARG A 7 -27.10 59.26 21.34
CA ARG A 7 -25.68 59.68 21.30
C ARG A 7 -24.94 58.73 20.34
N PRO A 8 -24.10 59.22 19.40
CA PRO A 8 -23.27 58.37 18.55
C PRO A 8 -21.94 58.02 19.24
N PHE A 9 -21.48 56.78 19.03
CA PHE A 9 -20.19 56.25 19.47
C PHE A 9 -19.08 56.62 18.47
N LYS A 10 -17.92 57.01 19.01
CA LYS A 10 -16.72 57.52 18.33
C LYS A 10 -15.88 56.44 17.64
N ASP A 11 -15.28 56.87 16.52
CA ASP A 11 -14.02 56.51 15.85
C ASP A 11 -13.17 55.34 16.37
N LYS A 12 -12.78 54.44 15.44
CA LYS A 12 -11.60 53.58 15.57
C LYS A 12 -10.47 54.12 14.68
N GLN A 13 -9.35 54.40 15.33
CA GLN A 13 -8.10 54.87 14.75
C GLN A 13 -7.43 53.80 13.88
N GLU A 14 -6.97 54.24 12.70
CA GLU A 14 -5.86 53.63 11.97
C GLU A 14 -4.56 53.78 12.80
N GLN A 15 -3.80 52.70 12.94
CA GLN A 15 -2.39 52.77 13.35
C GLN A 15 -1.53 52.14 12.26
N GLY A 16 -0.71 52.97 11.63
CA GLY A 16 0.34 52.55 10.70
C GLY A 16 1.72 52.46 11.35
N SER A 17 2.70 52.13 10.49
CA SER A 17 4.15 52.01 10.69
C SER A 17 4.62 50.66 11.27
N SER A 18 5.62 49.98 10.69
CA SER A 18 6.95 50.50 10.37
C SER A 18 7.44 50.20 8.94
N LYS A 19 7.85 51.27 8.25
CA LYS A 19 8.88 51.21 7.20
C LYS A 19 10.25 51.12 7.87
N ARG A 20 11.10 50.19 7.44
CA ARG A 20 12.56 50.35 7.52
C ARG A 20 13.07 50.46 6.10
N ALA A 21 13.53 51.66 5.76
CA ALA A 21 14.44 51.88 4.66
C ALA A 21 15.86 51.60 5.17
N ALA A 22 16.63 50.83 4.41
CA ALA A 22 18.08 50.87 4.44
C ALA A 22 18.58 50.64 3.02
N ASP A 23 19.26 51.65 2.52
CA ASP A 23 19.81 51.82 1.19
C ASP A 23 20.88 50.79 0.83
N ALA A 24 20.92 50.43 -0.46
CA ALA A 24 22.18 50.32 -1.19
C ALA A 24 21.90 50.48 -2.69
N GLN A 25 22.04 51.71 -3.19
CA GLN A 25 22.26 51.97 -4.60
C GLN A 25 23.63 51.39 -4.99
N GLY A 26 23.64 50.47 -5.94
CA GLY A 26 24.81 50.04 -6.68
C GLY A 26 24.43 49.93 -8.16
N HIS A 27 24.96 50.83 -8.97
CA HIS A 27 24.75 50.91 -10.41
C HIS A 27 25.88 50.12 -11.10
N SER A 28 25.59 49.06 -11.84
CA SER A 28 26.18 48.73 -13.15
C SER A 28 25.84 47.30 -13.61
N ASP A 29 25.33 47.24 -14.84
CA ASP A 29 25.48 46.17 -15.84
C ASP A 29 24.64 44.90 -15.73
N ASN A 30 23.56 44.92 -16.52
CA ASN A 30 22.89 43.78 -17.13
C ASN A 30 23.90 42.78 -17.71
N THR A 31 23.82 41.51 -17.31
CA THR A 31 23.42 40.41 -18.20
C THR A 31 23.14 39.14 -17.40
N GLY A 32 21.89 38.66 -17.47
CA GLY A 32 21.64 37.23 -17.63
C GLY A 32 21.25 36.42 -16.40
N VAL A 33 19.93 36.25 -16.25
CA VAL A 33 19.26 35.07 -15.67
C VAL A 33 19.41 34.89 -14.15
N GLU A 34 18.76 35.77 -13.39
CA GLU A 34 18.19 35.40 -12.09
C GLU A 34 16.67 35.47 -12.20
N GLY A 35 16.06 34.31 -12.48
CA GLY A 35 14.64 34.10 -12.26
C GLY A 35 14.35 34.11 -10.76
N THR A 36 14.37 35.30 -10.15
CA THR A 36 13.80 35.51 -8.83
C THR A 36 12.29 35.37 -8.96
N HIS A 37 11.77 34.17 -8.68
CA HIS A 37 10.36 34.04 -8.32
C HIS A 37 10.13 34.88 -7.07
N SER A 38 9.70 36.13 -7.25
CA SER A 38 9.29 36.98 -6.15
C SER A 38 8.04 36.37 -5.51
N PHE A 39 8.22 35.67 -4.39
CA PHE A 39 7.16 35.15 -3.51
C PHE A 39 6.42 36.27 -2.76
N TYR A 40 5.97 37.29 -3.49
CA TYR A 40 5.22 38.40 -2.91
C TYR A 40 3.86 38.51 -3.58
N GLN A 41 2.96 37.63 -3.18
CA GLN A 41 1.58 38.06 -2.98
C GLN A 41 1.29 38.00 -1.49
N THR A 42 0.80 39.11 -0.95
CA THR A 42 0.40 39.23 0.44
C THR A 42 -0.71 38.23 0.70
N PHE A 43 -0.43 37.15 1.42
CA PHE A 43 -1.46 36.20 1.83
C PHE A 43 -2.57 36.94 2.58
N LYS A 44 -3.81 36.63 2.26
CA LYS A 44 -4.94 37.15 3.01
C LYS A 44 -5.07 36.34 4.29
N ILE A 45 -4.71 36.96 5.41
CA ILE A 45 -4.87 36.36 6.73
C ILE A 45 -6.26 36.72 7.25
N THR A 46 -7.18 35.77 7.16
CA THR A 46 -8.50 35.91 7.78
C THR A 46 -8.43 35.31 9.18
N THR A 47 -8.56 36.15 10.21
CA THR A 47 -8.58 35.70 11.60
C THR A 47 -10.02 35.63 12.09
N PHE A 48 -10.49 34.42 12.39
CA PHE A 48 -11.74 34.18 13.10
C PHE A 48 -11.46 33.94 14.59
N LYS A 49 -12.50 34.00 15.41
CA LYS A 49 -12.41 33.89 16.88
C LYS A 49 -11.59 32.67 17.37
N ASN A 50 -11.53 31.59 16.58
CA ASN A 50 -10.82 30.34 16.89
C ASN A 50 -10.03 29.74 15.70
N GLN A 51 -9.82 30.49 14.61
CA GLN A 51 -9.17 29.98 13.41
C GLN A 51 -8.32 31.07 12.75
N LYS A 52 -7.18 30.69 12.20
CA LYS A 52 -6.38 31.52 11.30
C LYS A 52 -6.36 30.84 9.95
N VAL A 53 -6.90 31.52 8.94
CA VAL A 53 -6.91 31.06 7.57
C VAL A 53 -5.90 31.89 6.79
N LEU A 54 -4.98 31.21 6.12
CA LEU A 54 -4.08 31.78 5.13
C LEU A 54 -4.62 31.37 3.77
N GLU A 55 -5.26 32.32 3.09
CA GLU A 55 -5.81 32.12 1.74
C GLU A 55 -4.76 32.54 0.70
N HIS A 56 -4.64 31.75 -0.37
CA HIS A 56 -3.96 32.21 -1.56
C HIS A 56 -4.78 33.35 -2.18
N PRO A 57 -4.15 34.46 -2.60
CA PRO A 57 -4.90 35.63 -3.07
C PRO A 57 -5.66 35.37 -4.38
N ASP A 58 -5.08 34.56 -5.27
CA ASP A 58 -5.65 34.32 -6.61
C ASP A 58 -6.28 32.93 -6.79
N ASN A 59 -6.13 32.04 -5.82
CA ASN A 59 -6.58 30.65 -5.93
C ASN A 59 -7.43 30.29 -4.72
N PRO A 60 -8.47 29.46 -4.87
CA PRO A 60 -9.31 29.02 -3.77
C PRO A 60 -8.60 27.87 -3.02
N SER A 61 -7.39 28.16 -2.53
CA SER A 61 -6.54 27.25 -1.78
C SER A 61 -6.03 27.95 -0.53
N GLY A 62 -5.72 27.17 0.51
CA GLY A 62 -5.28 27.77 1.76
C GLY A 62 -4.82 26.79 2.80
N VAL A 63 -4.31 27.37 3.89
CA VAL A 63 -3.92 26.67 5.10
C VAL A 63 -4.76 27.21 6.25
N VAL A 64 -5.42 26.31 6.98
CA VAL A 64 -6.21 26.65 8.16
C VAL A 64 -5.51 26.10 9.39
N PHE A 65 -5.22 26.99 10.33
CA PHE A 65 -4.88 26.65 11.70
C PHE A 65 -6.12 26.86 12.54
N GLY A 66 -6.72 25.79 13.03
CA GLY A 66 -8.04 25.88 13.62
C GLY A 66 -8.32 24.86 14.69
N ASN A 67 -9.42 25.11 15.39
CA ASN A 67 -10.04 24.15 16.28
C ASN A 67 -11.17 23.45 15.52
N ASP A 68 -11.07 22.15 15.34
CA ASP A 68 -12.15 21.34 14.79
C ASP A 68 -13.20 21.12 15.87
N ILE A 69 -14.41 21.63 15.62
CA ILE A 69 -15.52 21.58 16.56
C ILE A 69 -16.18 20.20 16.64
N PHE A 70 -15.97 19.35 15.62
CA PHE A 70 -16.49 18.00 15.55
C PHE A 70 -15.66 17.03 16.41
N TYR A 71 -14.34 17.26 16.51
CA TYR A 71 -13.49 16.48 17.40
C TYR A 71 -13.30 17.21 18.72
N ARG A 72 -13.85 16.64 19.80
CA ARG A 72 -13.68 17.16 21.15
C ARG A 72 -12.98 16.17 22.05
N ASP A 73 -12.21 16.68 23.01
CA ASP A 73 -11.68 15.87 24.08
C ASP A 73 -12.77 15.43 25.05
N GLY A 74 -12.44 14.53 25.98
CA GLY A 74 -13.37 14.07 27.01
C GLY A 74 -13.85 15.17 27.97
N LYS A 75 -13.34 16.41 27.84
CA LYS A 75 -13.72 17.61 28.59
C LYS A 75 -14.46 18.63 27.70
N GLY A 76 -14.72 18.31 26.43
CA GLY A 76 -15.43 19.15 25.48
C GLY A 76 -14.58 20.20 24.77
N ALA A 77 -13.26 20.22 24.94
CA ALA A 77 -12.35 21.13 24.25
C ALA A 77 -12.13 20.67 22.80
N PRO A 78 -12.19 21.58 21.81
CA PRO A 78 -12.05 21.21 20.39
C PRO A 78 -10.61 20.83 20.03
N ALA A 79 -10.46 19.97 19.04
CA ALA A 79 -9.18 19.44 18.57
C ALA A 79 -8.39 20.50 17.79
N ALA A 80 -7.10 20.61 18.05
CA ALA A 80 -6.23 21.45 17.26
C ALA A 80 -5.93 20.76 15.93
N THR A 81 -6.13 21.50 14.83
CA THR A 81 -6.04 20.98 13.45
C THR A 81 -5.27 21.91 12.54
N ILE A 82 -4.56 21.30 11.60
CA ILE A 82 -3.95 21.96 10.45
C ILE A 82 -4.55 21.31 9.20
N SER A 83 -5.20 22.10 8.37
CA SER A 83 -5.78 21.65 7.10
C SER A 83 -5.15 22.41 5.94
N ILE A 84 -4.63 21.68 4.97
CA ILE A 84 -4.16 22.21 3.70
C ILE A 84 -5.14 21.73 2.63
N TYR A 85 -5.75 22.66 1.90
CA TYR A 85 -6.84 22.32 0.98
C TYR A 85 -6.76 23.08 -0.34
N ASN A 86 -7.32 22.45 -1.37
CA ASN A 86 -7.68 23.07 -2.65
C ASN A 86 -9.17 22.85 -2.89
N ILE A 87 -9.86 23.92 -3.30
CA ILE A 87 -11.26 23.86 -3.72
C ILE A 87 -11.31 23.49 -5.21
N SER A 88 -12.30 22.69 -5.58
CA SER A 88 -12.59 22.30 -6.95
C SER A 88 -13.06 23.51 -7.76
N GLU A 89 -12.64 23.61 -9.01
CA GLU A 89 -13.10 24.65 -9.96
C GLU A 89 -14.62 24.58 -10.21
N GLN A 90 -15.25 23.44 -9.92
CA GLN A 90 -16.69 23.24 -10.06
C GLN A 90 -17.49 23.68 -8.83
N ALA A 91 -16.84 24.08 -7.74
CA ALA A 91 -17.55 24.64 -6.59
C ALA A 91 -18.13 26.02 -6.97
N ASP A 92 -19.39 26.28 -6.63
CA ASP A 92 -20.01 27.58 -6.89
C ASP A 92 -19.25 28.66 -6.12
N PRO A 93 -18.64 29.67 -6.78
CA PRO A 93 -17.88 30.72 -6.11
C PRO A 93 -18.73 31.60 -5.18
N LYS A 94 -20.06 31.47 -5.22
CA LYS A 94 -21.00 32.18 -4.33
C LYS A 94 -21.39 31.38 -3.09
N GLU A 95 -21.03 30.10 -3.03
CA GLU A 95 -21.35 29.23 -1.91
C GLU A 95 -20.23 29.34 -0.86
N ASP A 96 -20.59 29.70 0.38
CA ASP A 96 -19.63 29.70 1.48
C ASP A 96 -19.21 28.24 1.76
N VAL A 97 -18.00 27.90 1.34
CA VAL A 97 -17.41 26.58 1.59
C VAL A 97 -17.17 26.44 3.09
N ASP A 98 -17.95 25.57 3.75
CA ASP A 98 -17.69 25.23 5.14
C ASP A 98 -16.45 24.34 5.24
N LEU A 99 -15.31 24.94 5.61
CA LEU A 99 -14.04 24.23 5.80
C LEU A 99 -14.11 23.10 6.84
N ARG A 100 -15.16 23.10 7.67
CA ARG A 100 -15.43 22.07 8.69
C ARG A 100 -16.16 20.86 8.11
N ASP A 101 -16.85 21.00 6.97
CA ASP A 101 -17.49 19.87 6.29
C ASP A 101 -16.47 19.07 5.47
N LYS A 102 -15.88 18.06 6.12
CA LYS A 102 -14.90 17.15 5.49
C LYS A 102 -15.50 16.30 4.36
N GLY A 103 -16.82 16.09 4.38
CA GLY A 103 -17.54 15.30 3.38
C GLY A 103 -17.83 16.06 2.10
N SER A 104 -17.69 17.39 2.12
CA SER A 104 -18.02 18.24 0.99
C SER A 104 -17.31 17.80 -0.31
N TYR A 105 -18.07 17.79 -1.40
CA TYR A 105 -17.57 17.53 -2.75
C TYR A 105 -16.83 18.75 -3.34
N GLN A 106 -16.85 19.88 -2.64
CA GLN A 106 -16.20 21.11 -3.07
C GLN A 106 -14.68 21.03 -2.93
N PHE A 107 -14.12 20.08 -2.17
CA PHE A 107 -12.67 19.89 -2.07
C PHE A 107 -12.15 18.96 -3.15
N SER A 108 -11.16 19.43 -3.93
CA SER A 108 -10.44 18.60 -4.91
C SER A 108 -9.33 17.78 -4.25
N SER A 109 -8.60 18.38 -3.31
CA SER A 109 -7.59 17.70 -2.51
C SER A 109 -7.47 18.32 -1.13
N ARG A 110 -7.26 17.50 -0.10
CA ARG A 110 -7.11 17.95 1.28
C ARG A 110 -6.13 17.07 2.06
N LEU A 111 -5.28 17.70 2.87
CA LEU A 111 -4.44 17.06 3.87
C LEU A 111 -4.78 17.63 5.24
N ASP A 112 -5.28 16.79 6.13
CA ASP A 112 -5.64 17.14 7.49
C ASP A 112 -4.67 16.49 8.48
N ILE A 113 -4.17 17.30 9.40
CA ILE A 113 -3.39 16.86 10.55
C ILE A 113 -4.18 17.26 11.79
N SER A 114 -4.65 16.27 12.56
CA SER A 114 -5.43 16.52 13.77
C SER A 114 -4.81 15.83 14.98
N ASN A 115 -4.88 16.50 16.14
CA ASN A 115 -4.49 15.88 17.40
C ASN A 115 -5.55 14.88 17.93
N MET A 116 -6.78 14.93 17.42
CA MET A 116 -7.89 14.03 17.76
C MET A 116 -8.74 13.69 16.54
N THR A 117 -9.07 12.41 16.37
CA THR A 117 -9.85 11.94 15.22
C THR A 117 -10.94 10.98 15.64
N ASP A 118 -12.02 10.97 14.87
CA ASP A 118 -13.03 9.92 14.80
C ASP A 118 -13.01 9.39 13.37
N ILE A 119 -11.95 8.66 13.03
CA ILE A 119 -11.83 7.99 11.74
C ILE A 119 -12.42 6.61 11.94
N GLU A 120 -13.60 6.39 11.36
CA GLU A 120 -14.13 5.06 11.17
C GLU A 120 -13.22 4.34 10.17
N ALA A 121 -12.51 3.30 10.61
CA ALA A 121 -11.79 2.40 9.73
C ALA A 121 -12.71 1.21 9.44
N PRO A 122 -13.45 1.20 8.32
CA PRO A 122 -14.60 0.32 8.10
C PRO A 122 -14.24 -1.18 8.07
N THR A 123 -12.96 -1.54 7.95
CA THR A 123 -12.53 -2.90 7.63
C THR A 123 -11.46 -3.47 8.55
N VAL A 124 -10.96 -2.70 9.52
CA VAL A 124 -9.89 -3.18 10.41
C VAL A 124 -10.50 -3.48 11.78
N LYS A 125 -10.32 -4.72 12.27
CA LYS A 125 -10.69 -5.15 13.63
C LYS A 125 -9.98 -4.38 14.77
N ALA A 126 -9.21 -3.34 14.46
CA ALA A 126 -8.44 -2.54 15.40
C ALA A 126 -9.30 -1.67 16.34
N GLY A 127 -10.62 -1.68 16.18
CA GLY A 127 -11.56 -0.89 16.98
C GLY A 127 -11.62 0.56 16.52
N SER A 128 -12.47 1.36 17.17
CA SER A 128 -12.54 2.79 16.85
C SER A 128 -11.22 3.49 17.18
N PHE A 129 -10.79 4.39 16.28
CA PHE A 129 -9.64 5.25 16.45
C PHE A 129 -9.97 6.58 17.17
N ASP A 130 -11.11 6.63 17.85
CA ASP A 130 -11.59 7.80 18.58
C ASP A 130 -10.52 8.50 19.42
N SER A 131 -10.51 9.82 19.27
CA SER A 131 -9.69 10.75 20.05
C SER A 131 -8.18 10.51 19.92
N ARG A 132 -7.70 9.89 18.84
CA ARG A 132 -6.26 9.71 18.56
C ARG A 132 -5.77 10.77 17.58
N SER A 133 -4.46 11.05 17.57
CA SER A 133 -3.91 11.92 16.53
C SER A 133 -3.82 11.14 15.23
N ALA A 134 -4.22 11.75 14.12
CA ALA A 134 -4.12 11.12 12.81
C ALA A 134 -3.85 12.16 11.72
N ILE A 135 -3.36 11.63 10.60
CA ILE A 135 -3.17 12.36 9.36
C ILE A 135 -4.11 11.72 8.34
N GLU A 136 -4.97 12.53 7.74
CA GLU A 136 -5.95 12.11 6.74
C GLU A 136 -5.65 12.85 5.43
N GLY A 137 -5.51 12.09 4.35
CA GLY A 137 -5.26 12.64 3.01
C GLY A 137 -6.38 12.21 2.06
N ARG A 138 -7.03 13.19 1.42
CA ARG A 138 -8.04 12.99 0.38
C ARG A 138 -7.54 13.59 -0.92
N ALA A 139 -7.40 12.76 -1.94
CA ALA A 139 -7.05 13.15 -3.30
C ALA A 139 -7.39 12.02 -4.27
N ASP A 140 -7.53 12.34 -5.56
CA ASP A 140 -7.74 11.33 -6.60
C ASP A 140 -6.50 10.44 -6.81
N VAL A 141 -5.32 11.02 -6.68
CA VAL A 141 -4.03 10.33 -6.81
C VAL A 141 -3.09 10.80 -5.70
N VAL A 142 -2.55 9.86 -4.93
CA VAL A 142 -1.52 10.12 -3.91
C VAL A 142 -0.23 9.42 -4.33
N SER A 143 0.84 10.19 -4.55
CA SER A 143 2.17 9.67 -4.88
C SER A 143 3.17 10.04 -3.79
N LEU A 144 3.69 9.04 -3.07
CA LEU A 144 4.80 9.19 -2.14
C LEU A 144 6.12 8.91 -2.88
N LYS A 145 6.95 9.94 -3.09
CA LYS A 145 8.22 9.83 -3.81
C LYS A 145 9.39 10.20 -2.89
N GLY A 146 10.28 9.24 -2.67
CA GLY A 146 11.58 9.45 -2.03
C GLY A 146 12.69 9.35 -3.08
N THR A 147 13.73 10.17 -2.96
CA THR A 147 14.91 10.09 -3.85
C THR A 147 15.67 8.78 -3.66
N GLU A 148 15.73 8.28 -2.42
CA GLU A 148 16.45 7.04 -2.09
C GLU A 148 15.47 5.90 -1.74
N PHE A 149 14.53 6.13 -0.82
CA PHE A 149 13.50 5.16 -0.48
C PHE A 149 12.28 5.83 0.18
N VAL A 150 11.16 5.12 0.22
CA VAL A 150 9.98 5.46 1.02
C VAL A 150 9.75 4.32 2.01
N GLN A 151 9.69 4.62 3.30
CA GLN A 151 9.42 3.64 4.34
C GLN A 151 8.11 3.97 5.04
N ILE A 152 7.18 3.02 5.01
CA ILE A 152 5.97 3.03 5.84
C ILE A 152 6.24 2.05 6.98
N ARG A 153 6.17 2.54 8.22
CA ARG A 153 6.41 1.74 9.42
C ARG A 153 5.27 1.94 10.40
N ALA A 154 4.73 0.84 10.92
CA ALA A 154 3.83 0.87 12.06
C ALA A 154 4.54 0.45 13.35
N GLY A 155 4.05 0.96 14.47
CA GLY A 155 4.61 0.70 15.80
C GLY A 155 5.81 1.60 16.15
N GLY A 156 6.07 1.78 17.45
CA GLY A 156 7.22 2.55 17.92
C GLY A 156 7.08 3.16 19.31
N ALA A 157 5.86 3.59 19.68
CA ALA A 157 5.60 4.19 21.00
C ALA A 157 4.81 3.23 21.90
N ARG A 158 5.18 3.18 23.19
CA ARG A 158 4.42 2.43 24.21
C ARG A 158 3.10 3.11 24.59
N TYR A 159 2.92 4.36 24.19
CA TYR A 159 1.77 5.19 24.54
C TYR A 159 1.21 5.86 23.28
N ASN A 160 -0.11 6.01 23.20
CA ASN A 160 -0.75 6.80 22.15
C ASN A 160 -0.72 8.30 22.50
N SER A 161 -1.26 9.15 21.62
CA SER A 161 -1.33 10.61 21.82
C SER A 161 -2.10 11.05 23.08
N ARG A 162 -2.88 10.15 23.70
CA ARG A 162 -3.59 10.38 24.97
C ARG A 162 -2.81 9.89 26.20
N GLY A 163 -1.58 9.40 26.04
CA GLY A 163 -0.82 8.80 27.12
C GLY A 163 -1.33 7.45 27.60
N LYS A 164 -2.24 6.77 26.85
CA LYS A 164 -2.66 5.40 27.17
C LYS A 164 -1.66 4.40 26.61
N LYS A 165 -1.34 3.38 27.39
CA LYS A 165 -0.45 2.30 26.98
C LYS A 165 -1.05 1.53 25.79
N ILE A 166 -0.26 1.31 24.75
CA ILE A 166 -0.62 0.50 23.59
C ILE A 166 -0.22 -0.94 23.89
N ASN A 167 -1.20 -1.84 23.98
CA ASN A 167 -0.97 -3.24 24.33
C ASN A 167 -0.68 -4.13 23.11
N ALA A 168 -0.97 -3.67 21.90
CA ALA A 168 -0.72 -4.38 20.66
C ALA A 168 0.44 -3.74 19.88
N PRO A 169 1.27 -4.54 19.18
CA PRO A 169 2.20 -4.00 18.21
C PRO A 169 1.44 -3.23 17.11
N GLY A 170 2.05 -2.16 16.58
CA GLY A 170 1.45 -1.44 15.48
C GLY A 170 1.50 -2.25 14.19
N GLU A 171 0.41 -2.22 13.41
CA GLU A 171 0.27 -2.94 12.14
C GLU A 171 0.04 -1.96 10.98
N ILE A 172 0.48 -2.35 9.78
CA ILE A 172 0.18 -1.62 8.53
C ILE A 172 -0.97 -2.35 7.86
N HIS A 173 -2.09 -1.66 7.68
CA HIS A 173 -3.23 -2.18 6.94
C HIS A 173 -3.33 -1.46 5.59
N ILE A 174 -3.24 -2.23 4.50
CA ILE A 174 -3.55 -1.77 3.15
C ILE A 174 -4.92 -2.35 2.83
N VAL A 175 -5.93 -1.49 2.72
CA VAL A 175 -7.31 -1.91 2.53
C VAL A 175 -7.89 -1.22 1.30
N SER A 176 -8.58 -2.00 0.48
CA SER A 176 -9.41 -1.49 -0.62
C SER A 176 -10.86 -1.42 -0.15
N ILE A 177 -11.67 -0.53 -0.76
CA ILE A 177 -13.11 -0.35 -0.50
C ILE A 177 -13.91 -1.52 -1.14
N GLY A 178 -13.43 -2.76 -0.97
CA GLY A 178 -14.13 -3.99 -1.33
C GLY A 178 -14.56 -4.73 -0.07
N GLN A 179 -15.64 -5.51 -0.14
CA GLN A 179 -16.20 -6.27 0.99
C GLN A 179 -15.31 -7.44 1.49
N GLY A 180 -14.02 -7.44 1.17
CA GLY A 180 -13.06 -8.43 1.64
C GLY A 180 -12.51 -8.08 3.01
N LYS A 181 -12.37 -9.09 3.87
CA LYS A 181 -11.51 -8.97 5.06
C LYS A 181 -10.08 -8.74 4.57
N ALA A 182 -9.39 -7.76 5.14
CA ALA A 182 -7.96 -7.55 4.89
C ALA A 182 -7.20 -8.86 5.17
N GLN A 183 -6.44 -9.34 4.18
CA GLN A 183 -5.60 -10.52 4.32
C GLN A 183 -4.16 -10.10 4.62
N PRO A 184 -3.41 -10.88 5.41
CA PRO A 184 -2.00 -10.61 5.64
C PRO A 184 -1.21 -10.70 4.34
N VAL A 185 -0.21 -9.83 4.18
CA VAL A 185 0.73 -9.91 3.07
C VAL A 185 1.57 -11.18 3.23
N VAL A 186 1.81 -11.88 2.12
CA VAL A 186 2.60 -13.12 2.12
C VAL A 186 4.05 -12.82 2.53
N LEU A 187 4.56 -13.55 3.52
CA LEU A 187 5.98 -13.52 3.89
C LEU A 187 6.81 -14.17 2.79
N GLY A 188 7.42 -13.35 1.93
CA GLY A 188 8.05 -13.81 0.69
C GLY A 188 9.07 -14.93 0.87
N LYS A 189 9.95 -14.85 1.89
CA LYS A 189 10.94 -15.90 2.18
C LYS A 189 10.29 -17.23 2.56
N ASN A 190 9.28 -17.19 3.43
CA ASN A 190 8.56 -18.38 3.88
C ASN A 190 7.79 -19.02 2.72
N PHE A 191 7.21 -18.20 1.84
CA PHE A 191 6.55 -18.69 0.64
C PHE A 191 7.52 -19.35 -0.33
N ILE A 192 8.71 -18.78 -0.55
CA ILE A 192 9.74 -19.43 -1.38
C ILE A 192 10.15 -20.76 -0.77
N GLN A 193 10.39 -20.83 0.55
CA GLN A 193 10.77 -22.08 1.22
C GLN A 193 9.67 -23.14 1.08
N PHE A 194 8.41 -22.74 1.27
CA PHE A 194 7.27 -23.62 1.05
C PHE A 194 7.18 -24.11 -0.40
N ALA A 195 7.32 -23.21 -1.37
CA ALA A 195 7.30 -23.55 -2.79
C ALA A 195 8.45 -24.50 -3.18
N LYS A 196 9.67 -24.25 -2.68
CA LYS A 196 10.82 -25.15 -2.87
C LYS A 196 10.56 -26.55 -2.28
N SER A 197 10.02 -26.61 -1.06
CA SER A 197 9.67 -27.89 -0.43
C SER A 197 8.56 -28.63 -1.18
N LEU A 198 7.59 -27.91 -1.74
CA LEU A 198 6.55 -28.50 -2.58
C LEU A 198 7.14 -29.08 -3.87
N THR A 199 8.03 -28.34 -4.55
CA THR A 199 8.73 -28.83 -5.74
C THR A 199 9.58 -30.07 -5.43
N GLU A 200 10.32 -30.07 -4.33
CA GLU A 200 11.12 -31.22 -3.89
C GLU A 200 10.25 -32.46 -3.63
N ARG A 201 9.09 -32.30 -3.00
CA ARG A 201 8.13 -33.41 -2.81
C ARG A 201 7.59 -33.95 -4.14
N VAL A 202 7.35 -33.10 -5.13
CA VAL A 202 6.92 -33.52 -6.47
C VAL A 202 8.05 -34.29 -7.14
N GLU A 203 9.29 -33.80 -7.09
CA GLU A 203 10.48 -34.49 -7.62
C GLU A 203 10.69 -35.88 -6.98
N ASP A 204 10.51 -35.99 -5.66
CA ASP A 204 10.61 -37.26 -4.93
C ASP A 204 9.53 -38.27 -5.37
N LEU A 205 8.29 -37.80 -5.57
CA LEU A 205 7.20 -38.63 -6.10
C LEU A 205 7.49 -39.10 -7.53
N THR A 206 7.95 -38.20 -8.40
CA THR A 206 8.33 -38.50 -9.78
C THR A 206 9.47 -39.53 -9.82
N SER A 207 10.49 -39.39 -8.97
CA SER A 207 11.59 -40.34 -8.82
C SER A 207 11.12 -41.72 -8.35
N THR A 208 10.19 -41.77 -7.40
CA THR A 208 9.60 -43.02 -6.91
C THR A 208 8.79 -43.72 -8.00
N LEU A 209 8.00 -42.97 -8.77
CA LEU A 209 7.27 -43.50 -9.94
C LEU A 209 8.21 -44.04 -11.01
N GLN A 210 9.32 -43.35 -11.29
CA GLN A 210 10.32 -43.81 -12.24
C GLN A 210 10.98 -45.12 -11.78
N LYS A 211 11.29 -45.26 -10.49
CA LYS A 211 11.82 -46.51 -9.92
C LYS A 211 10.83 -47.66 -10.06
N MET A 212 9.57 -47.43 -9.69
CA MET A 212 8.50 -48.43 -9.86
C MET A 212 8.35 -48.86 -11.34
N HIS A 213 8.36 -47.92 -12.29
CA HIS A 213 8.31 -48.24 -13.72
C HIS A 213 9.53 -49.07 -14.18
N THR A 214 10.72 -48.75 -13.68
CA THR A 214 11.94 -49.50 -14.00
C THR A 214 11.89 -50.94 -13.47
N GLU A 215 11.38 -51.13 -12.24
CA GLU A 215 11.18 -52.46 -11.66
C GLU A 215 10.13 -53.28 -12.41
N ILE A 216 9.01 -52.64 -12.83
CA ILE A 216 7.99 -53.28 -13.66
C ILE A 216 8.56 -53.70 -15.02
N LEU A 217 9.35 -52.85 -15.66
CA LEU A 217 10.02 -53.18 -16.92
C LEU A 217 11.00 -54.34 -16.76
N SER A 218 11.78 -54.36 -15.68
CA SER A 218 12.68 -55.46 -15.35
C SER A 218 11.91 -56.77 -15.14
N LEU A 219 10.80 -56.72 -14.40
CA LEU A 219 9.90 -57.87 -14.21
C LEU A 219 9.32 -58.37 -15.54
N LYS A 220 8.85 -57.45 -16.40
CA LYS A 220 8.35 -57.79 -17.75
C LYS A 220 9.44 -58.47 -18.59
N ALA A 221 10.66 -57.97 -18.57
CA ALA A 221 11.79 -58.58 -19.27
C ALA A 221 12.11 -59.99 -18.74
N ALA A 222 12.13 -60.16 -17.41
CA ALA A 222 12.34 -61.47 -16.79
C ALA A 222 11.24 -62.48 -17.18
N LEU A 223 9.98 -62.04 -17.21
CA LEU A 223 8.83 -62.86 -17.61
C LEU A 223 8.89 -63.28 -19.08
N VAL A 224 9.38 -62.43 -19.99
CA VAL A 224 9.58 -62.79 -21.41
C VAL A 224 10.57 -63.94 -21.56
N THR A 225 11.62 -63.97 -20.73
CA THR A 225 12.63 -65.03 -20.74
C THR A 225 12.31 -66.20 -19.81
N HIS A 226 11.19 -66.15 -19.08
CA HIS A 226 10.83 -67.17 -18.12
C HIS A 226 10.42 -68.46 -18.83
N ILE A 227 10.90 -69.60 -18.34
CA ILE A 227 10.52 -70.93 -18.80
C ILE A 227 10.07 -71.77 -17.61
N HIS A 228 9.04 -72.60 -17.79
CA HIS A 228 8.66 -73.57 -16.78
C HIS A 228 9.51 -74.83 -16.93
N ILE A 229 10.16 -75.25 -15.84
CA ILE A 229 10.92 -76.50 -15.79
C ILE A 229 9.91 -77.64 -15.73
N SER A 230 9.75 -78.35 -16.85
CA SER A 230 8.96 -79.58 -16.96
C SER A 230 9.76 -80.62 -17.77
N ALA A 231 9.23 -81.83 -17.96
CA ALA A 231 9.87 -82.85 -18.80
C ALA A 231 10.25 -82.32 -20.21
N PHE A 232 9.51 -81.32 -20.69
CA PHE A 232 9.88 -80.49 -21.83
C PHE A 232 9.83 -79.01 -21.40
N PRO A 233 10.88 -78.20 -21.61
CA PRO A 233 10.82 -76.78 -21.31
C PRO A 233 9.66 -76.13 -22.09
N VAL A 234 8.74 -75.47 -21.40
CA VAL A 234 7.63 -74.75 -22.03
C VAL A 234 7.77 -73.25 -21.78
N SER A 235 7.61 -72.48 -22.87
CA SER A 235 7.62 -71.02 -22.84
C SER A 235 6.30 -70.46 -22.30
N PRO A 236 6.24 -69.16 -21.97
CA PRO A 236 4.99 -68.48 -21.63
C PRO A 236 4.00 -68.56 -22.80
N SER A 237 2.71 -68.34 -22.52
CA SER A 237 1.70 -68.34 -23.58
C SER A 237 1.96 -67.22 -24.60
N PRO A 238 1.73 -67.46 -25.91
CA PRO A 238 1.90 -66.43 -26.94
C PRO A 238 1.09 -65.14 -26.67
N ASP A 239 -0.11 -65.27 -26.09
CA ASP A 239 -0.96 -64.14 -25.74
C ASP A 239 -0.32 -63.25 -24.64
N LEU A 240 0.31 -63.87 -23.63
CA LEU A 240 1.02 -63.15 -22.58
C LEU A 240 2.25 -62.42 -23.15
N LEU A 241 2.99 -63.10 -24.03
CA LEU A 241 4.18 -62.53 -24.67
C LEU A 241 3.84 -61.31 -25.53
N ALA A 242 2.79 -61.41 -26.35
CA ALA A 242 2.28 -60.30 -27.16
C ALA A 242 1.82 -59.12 -26.29
N GLY A 243 1.12 -59.40 -25.17
CA GLY A 243 0.70 -58.38 -24.21
C GLY A 243 1.85 -57.64 -23.53
N ILE A 244 2.92 -58.35 -23.16
CA ILE A 244 4.12 -57.73 -22.56
C ILE A 244 4.82 -56.81 -23.57
N VAL A 245 5.07 -57.28 -24.80
CA VAL A 245 5.78 -56.50 -25.84
C VAL A 245 5.02 -55.23 -26.20
N ALA A 246 3.69 -55.33 -26.40
CA ALA A 246 2.86 -54.15 -26.68
C ALA A 246 2.85 -53.15 -25.51
N GLY A 247 2.84 -53.65 -24.27
CA GLY A 247 2.88 -52.81 -23.06
C GLY A 247 4.23 -52.11 -22.84
N SER A 248 5.35 -52.74 -23.19
CA SER A 248 6.70 -52.18 -22.99
C SER A 248 6.97 -50.92 -23.80
N VAL A 249 6.36 -50.77 -24.98
CA VAL A 249 6.48 -49.54 -25.79
C VAL A 249 5.81 -48.36 -25.06
N ASN A 250 4.63 -48.57 -24.49
CA ASN A 250 3.92 -47.54 -23.72
C ASN A 250 4.66 -47.17 -22.43
N ASP A 251 5.30 -48.13 -21.76
CA ASP A 251 6.12 -47.86 -20.58
C ASP A 251 7.32 -46.97 -20.93
N CYS A 252 7.96 -47.20 -22.07
CA CYS A 252 9.10 -46.40 -22.53
C CYS A 252 8.69 -44.95 -22.85
N VAL A 253 7.55 -44.76 -23.51
CA VAL A 253 6.96 -43.42 -23.73
C VAL A 253 6.65 -42.73 -22.42
N THR A 254 6.06 -43.45 -21.45
CA THR A 254 5.76 -42.92 -20.12
C THR A 254 7.03 -42.46 -19.41
N MET A 255 8.11 -43.25 -19.44
CA MET A 255 9.40 -42.88 -18.86
C MET A 255 9.99 -41.61 -19.49
N CYS A 256 9.88 -41.45 -20.81
CA CYS A 256 10.33 -40.24 -21.51
C CYS A 256 9.52 -39.01 -21.09
N ASN A 257 8.20 -39.15 -20.93
CA ASN A 257 7.33 -38.08 -20.44
C ASN A 257 7.68 -37.67 -19.01
N THR A 258 7.94 -38.65 -18.13
CA THR A 258 8.38 -38.40 -16.75
C THR A 258 9.70 -37.62 -16.71
N PHE A 259 10.66 -37.93 -17.59
CA PHE A 259 11.92 -37.18 -17.68
C PHE A 259 11.71 -35.73 -18.16
N ALA A 260 10.84 -35.53 -19.15
CA ALA A 260 10.47 -34.20 -19.62
C ALA A 260 9.79 -33.38 -18.51
N GLU A 261 8.93 -34.00 -17.71
CA GLU A 261 8.27 -33.36 -16.57
C GLU A 261 9.26 -32.94 -15.48
N THR A 262 10.22 -33.80 -15.11
CA THR A 262 11.31 -33.44 -14.19
C THR A 262 12.10 -32.24 -14.70
N SER A 263 12.43 -32.23 -16.00
CA SER A 263 13.15 -31.10 -16.62
C SER A 263 12.33 -29.81 -16.53
N ASN A 264 11.02 -29.87 -16.82
CA ASN A 264 10.11 -28.73 -16.71
C ASN A 264 10.00 -28.21 -15.27
N ASN A 265 9.99 -29.09 -14.26
CA ASN A 265 9.96 -28.70 -12.85
C ASN A 265 11.23 -27.94 -12.44
N ILE A 266 12.41 -28.41 -12.87
CA ILE A 266 13.69 -27.73 -12.64
C ILE A 266 13.69 -26.34 -13.30
N PHE A 267 13.29 -26.26 -14.57
CA PHE A 267 13.18 -24.97 -15.25
C PHE A 267 12.13 -24.05 -14.59
N GLY A 268 11.03 -24.61 -14.08
CA GLY A 268 10.03 -23.89 -13.30
C GLY A 268 10.63 -23.27 -12.04
N LYS A 269 11.39 -24.05 -11.27
CA LYS A 269 12.11 -23.61 -10.06
C LYS A 269 13.10 -22.49 -10.39
N MET A 270 13.93 -22.66 -11.42
CA MET A 270 14.88 -21.63 -11.86
C MET A 270 14.18 -20.34 -12.33
N ASN A 271 13.07 -20.49 -13.06
CA ASN A 271 12.37 -19.33 -13.62
C ASN A 271 11.58 -18.55 -12.56
N HIS A 272 11.06 -19.18 -11.52
CA HIS A 272 10.13 -18.52 -10.61
C HIS A 272 10.66 -18.29 -9.19
N LEU A 273 11.61 -19.11 -8.72
CA LEU A 273 12.10 -19.09 -7.35
C LEU A 273 13.49 -18.49 -7.20
N GLU A 274 14.21 -18.26 -8.30
CA GLU A 274 15.55 -17.67 -8.28
C GLU A 274 15.54 -16.16 -8.56
N PRO A 275 16.26 -15.32 -7.76
CA PRO A 275 16.24 -13.86 -7.89
C PRO A 275 16.75 -13.33 -9.25
N ALA A 276 17.64 -14.09 -9.89
CA ALA A 276 18.21 -13.76 -11.19
C ALA A 276 17.18 -13.83 -12.34
N SER A 277 16.08 -14.56 -12.14
CA SER A 277 15.07 -14.72 -13.19
C SER A 277 14.27 -13.45 -13.45
N LYS A 278 13.78 -13.33 -14.69
CA LYS A 278 12.79 -12.33 -15.10
C LYS A 278 11.40 -12.62 -14.52
N LYS A 279 11.07 -13.89 -14.27
CA LYS A 279 9.76 -14.34 -13.75
C LYS A 279 9.76 -14.61 -12.24
N TYR A 280 10.70 -14.00 -11.52
CA TYR A 280 10.82 -14.16 -10.07
C TYR A 280 9.53 -13.74 -9.37
N LEU A 281 9.02 -14.61 -8.49
CA LEU A 281 7.70 -14.46 -7.85
C LEU A 281 7.63 -13.30 -6.88
N LEU A 282 8.73 -12.93 -6.23
CA LEU A 282 8.73 -11.81 -5.29
C LEU A 282 9.05 -10.50 -6.00
N SER A 283 8.48 -9.42 -5.48
CA SER A 283 8.84 -8.07 -5.91
C SER A 283 10.32 -7.81 -5.62
N LYS A 284 11.04 -7.26 -6.61
CA LYS A 284 12.45 -6.84 -6.45
C LYS A 284 12.57 -5.50 -5.73
N THR A 285 11.52 -4.70 -5.76
CA THR A 285 11.51 -3.31 -5.25
C THR A 285 10.76 -3.18 -3.94
N VAL A 286 9.79 -4.05 -3.66
CA VAL A 286 9.00 -4.02 -2.42
C VAL A 286 9.60 -5.00 -1.41
N LYS A 287 9.99 -4.47 -0.25
CA LYS A 287 10.48 -5.27 0.88
C LYS A 287 9.47 -5.19 2.01
N VAL A 288 8.99 -6.34 2.46
CA VAL A 288 8.12 -6.50 3.63
C VAL A 288 8.84 -7.38 4.62
N ASN A 289 8.83 -6.99 5.89
CA ASN A 289 9.43 -7.74 7.00
C ASN A 289 8.33 -8.32 7.88
#